data_AF-A0A147DQQ7-F1
#
_entry.id   AF-A0A147DQQ7-F1
#
_cell.length_a   1.000
_cell.length_b   1.000
_cell.length_c   1.000
_cell.angle_alpha   90.00
_cell.angle_beta   90.00
_cell.angle_gamma   90.00
#
_symmetry.space_group_name_H-M   'P 1'
#
loop_
_entity.id
_entity.type
_entity.pdbx_description
1 polymer ?
#
loop_
_entity_poly.entity_id
_entity_poly.type
_entity_poly.pdbx_seq_one_letter_code
_entity_poly.pdbx_strand_id
1 'polypeptide(L)'
;MHPWLVRAIAVGQRLGAPRWLGYDAVEFTANVVFFVPFGFFVLLLFGARASWVGMLGGFLASCAIETVQALFLPARFASVDDVLANTSGAVLGVLVGIVVLGRLRRQ
;
A
#
# COMPACT_ATOMS: atom_id res chain seq x y z
N MET A 1 -9.87 -16.23 3.57
CA MET A 1 -8.91 -16.69 2.54
C MET A 1 -9.63 -16.84 1.20
N HIS A 2 -9.16 -16.18 0.14
CA HIS A 2 -9.76 -16.28 -1.20
C HIS A 2 -9.16 -17.46 -1.99
N PRO A 3 -9.90 -18.56 -2.21
CA PRO A 3 -9.35 -19.81 -2.78
C PRO A 3 -8.82 -19.65 -4.20
N TRP A 4 -9.29 -18.65 -4.94
CA TRP A 4 -8.90 -18.41 -6.32
C TRP A 4 -7.50 -17.79 -6.45
N LEU A 5 -7.07 -16.92 -5.52
CA LEU A 5 -5.74 -16.32 -5.54
C LEU A 5 -4.65 -17.37 -5.33
N VAL A 6 -4.85 -18.25 -4.34
CA VAL A 6 -3.93 -19.35 -4.06
C VAL A 6 -3.80 -20.27 -5.28
N ARG A 7 -4.91 -20.55 -5.97
CA ARG A 7 -4.89 -21.34 -7.21
C ARG A 7 -4.16 -20.61 -8.33
N ALA A 8 -4.42 -19.32 -8.52
CA ALA A 8 -3.76 -18.52 -9.56
C ALA A 8 -2.24 -18.46 -9.34
N ILE A 9 -1.79 -18.23 -8.09
CA ILE A 9 -0.37 -18.22 -7.72
C ILE A 9 0.24 -19.60 -7.94
N ALA A 10 -0.44 -20.67 -7.52
CA ALA A 10 0.04 -22.05 -7.73
C ALA A 10 0.17 -22.39 -9.23
N VAL A 11 -0.76 -21.93 -10.07
CA VAL A 11 -0.65 -22.06 -11.53
C VAL A 11 0.54 -21.25 -12.05
N GLY A 12 0.71 -20.00 -11.63
CA GLY A 12 1.85 -19.17 -12.02
C GLY A 12 3.20 -19.80 -11.67
N GLN A 13 3.33 -20.35 -10.46
CA GLN A 13 4.54 -21.05 -10.01
C GLN A 13 4.80 -22.33 -10.82
N ARG A 14 3.75 -23.07 -11.20
CA ARG A 14 3.88 -24.22 -12.12
C ARG A 14 4.33 -23.81 -13.53
N LEU A 15 3.98 -22.60 -13.95
CA LEU A 15 4.39 -22.00 -15.22
C LEU A 15 5.77 -21.32 -15.17
N GLY A 16 6.49 -21.40 -14.04
CA GLY A 16 7.85 -20.88 -13.89
C GLY A 16 7.97 -19.56 -13.13
N ALA A 17 6.89 -19.05 -12.53
CA ALA A 17 6.99 -17.89 -11.64
C ALA A 17 7.88 -18.22 -10.42
N PRO A 18 8.63 -17.24 -9.90
CA PRO A 18 9.51 -17.46 -8.76
C PRO A 18 8.73 -17.91 -7.52
N ARG A 19 9.34 -18.78 -6.70
CA ARG A 19 8.72 -19.29 -5.47
C ARG A 19 8.49 -18.21 -4.40
N TRP A 20 9.25 -17.11 -4.46
CA TRP A 20 9.05 -15.96 -3.56
C TRP A 20 7.78 -15.17 -3.90
N LEU A 21 7.22 -15.31 -5.11
CA LEU A 21 5.95 -14.71 -5.52
C LEU A 21 4.80 -15.57 -4.97
N GLY A 22 4.66 -15.56 -3.65
CA GLY A 22 3.60 -16.23 -2.90
C GLY A 22 2.41 -15.30 -2.62
N TYR A 23 1.46 -15.80 -1.84
CA TYR A 23 0.28 -15.03 -1.44
C TYR A 23 0.65 -13.75 -0.68
N ASP A 24 1.56 -13.86 0.29
CA ASP A 24 2.01 -12.73 1.12
C ASP A 24 2.68 -11.64 0.28
N ALA A 25 3.47 -12.02 -0.74
CA ALA A 25 4.09 -11.07 -1.64
C ALA A 25 3.06 -10.31 -2.51
N VAL A 26 2.02 -11.02 -2.96
CA VAL A 26 0.91 -10.41 -3.73
C VAL A 26 0.11 -9.48 -2.84
N GLU A 27 -0.22 -9.89 -1.62
CA GLU A 27 -0.96 -9.08 -0.65
C GLU A 27 -0.18 -7.82 -0.25
N PHE A 28 1.11 -7.97 0.10
CA PHE A 28 2.01 -6.86 0.38
C PHE A 28 2.06 -5.87 -0.79
N THR A 29 2.27 -6.37 -2.01
CA THR A 29 2.37 -5.51 -3.20
C THR A 29 1.05 -4.81 -3.51
N ALA A 30 -0.09 -5.50 -3.34
CA ALA A 30 -1.41 -4.91 -3.54
C ALA A 30 -1.67 -3.78 -2.53
N ASN A 31 -1.32 -3.98 -1.27
CA ASN A 31 -1.42 -2.97 -0.21
C ASN A 31 -0.59 -1.72 -0.53
N VAL A 32 0.67 -1.90 -0.95
CA VAL A 32 1.51 -0.78 -1.44
C VAL A 32 0.79 -0.03 -2.57
N VAL A 33 0.33 -0.73 -3.60
CA VAL A 33 -0.31 -0.11 -4.77
C VAL A 33 -1.59 0.65 -4.37
N PHE A 34 -2.40 0.11 -3.46
CA PHE A 34 -3.63 0.77 -3.01
C PHE A 34 -3.38 2.04 -2.21
N PHE A 35 -2.26 2.13 -1.48
CA PHE A 35 -1.93 3.34 -0.71
C PHE A 35 -1.18 4.42 -1.51
N VAL A 36 -0.68 4.10 -2.72
CA VAL A 36 -0.06 5.10 -3.61
C VAL A 36 -1.03 6.25 -3.94
N PRO A 37 -2.27 6.01 -4.42
CA PRO A 37 -3.24 7.08 -4.64
C PRO A 37 -3.52 7.91 -3.38
N PHE A 38 -3.60 7.27 -2.21
CA PHE A 38 -3.82 7.98 -0.95
C PHE A 38 -2.72 9.03 -0.69
N GLY A 39 -1.45 8.61 -0.69
CA GLY A 39 -0.34 9.54 -0.45
C GLY A 39 -0.25 10.65 -1.50
N PHE A 40 -0.52 10.30 -2.76
CA PHE A 40 -0.56 11.24 -3.87
C PHE A 40 -1.61 12.34 -3.66
N PHE A 41 -2.86 11.97 -3.39
CA PHE A 41 -3.95 12.94 -3.23
C PHE A 41 -3.80 13.77 -1.95
N VAL A 42 -3.32 13.19 -0.85
CA VAL A 42 -3.03 13.96 0.37
C VAL A 42 -1.97 15.03 0.08
N LEU A 43 -0.91 14.70 -0.67
CA LEU A 43 0.06 15.70 -1.08
C LEU A 43 -0.56 16.79 -1.97
N LEU A 44 -1.42 16.43 -2.94
CA LEU A 44 -2.06 17.43 -3.77
C LEU A 44 -2.96 18.38 -2.97
N LEU A 45 -3.63 17.86 -1.93
CA LEU A 45 -4.52 18.64 -1.08
C LEU A 45 -3.77 19.61 -0.16
N PHE A 46 -2.70 19.16 0.50
CA PHE A 46 -1.95 19.97 1.48
C PHE A 46 -0.70 20.64 0.89
N GLY A 47 -0.35 20.29 -0.35
CA GLY A 47 0.81 20.79 -1.07
C GLY A 47 2.14 20.13 -0.67
N ALA A 48 3.15 20.31 -1.52
CA ALA A 48 4.47 19.69 -1.36
C ALA A 48 5.22 20.04 -0.06
N ARG A 49 4.93 21.20 0.56
CA ARG A 49 5.54 21.61 1.84
C ARG A 49 5.01 20.78 3.02
N ALA A 50 3.84 20.18 2.87
CA ALA A 50 3.20 19.33 3.87
C ALA A 50 3.28 17.84 3.48
N SER A 51 4.33 17.42 2.77
CA SER A 51 4.52 16.03 2.34
C SER A 51 4.51 15.02 3.49
N TRP A 52 4.96 15.45 4.67
CA TRP A 52 4.91 14.65 5.90
C TRP A 52 3.48 14.26 6.31
N VAL A 53 2.47 15.06 5.95
CA VAL A 53 1.05 14.75 6.23
C VAL A 53 0.59 13.52 5.46
N GLY A 54 1.03 13.37 4.20
CA GLY A 54 0.74 12.16 3.41
C GLY A 54 1.41 10.91 3.99
N MET A 55 2.66 11.04 4.44
CA MET A 55 3.42 9.92 5.01
C MET A 55 2.87 9.50 6.38
N LEU A 56 2.73 10.46 7.31
CA LEU A 56 2.18 10.20 8.64
C LEU A 56 0.71 9.78 8.57
N GLY A 57 -0.07 10.41 7.70
CA GLY A 57 -1.46 10.05 7.46
C GLY A 57 -1.59 8.61 6.95
N GLY A 58 -0.70 8.17 6.06
CA GLY A 58 -0.68 6.79 5.56
C GLY A 58 -0.39 5.77 6.66
N PHE A 59 0.61 6.07 7.50
CA PHE A 59 0.94 5.24 8.67
C PHE A 59 -0.23 5.15 9.65
N LEU A 60 -0.81 6.29 10.05
CA LEU A 60 -1.93 6.33 10.99
C LEU A 60 -3.18 5.64 10.43
N ALA A 61 -3.48 5.86 9.15
CA ALA A 61 -4.57 5.18 8.48
C ALA A 61 -4.36 3.66 8.47
N SER A 62 -3.14 3.19 8.20
CA SER A 62 -2.86 1.75 8.25
C SER A 62 -2.97 1.19 9.66
N CYS A 63 -2.42 1.85 10.68
CA CYS A 63 -2.60 1.40 12.07
C CYS A 63 -4.09 1.32 12.44
N ALA A 64 -4.91 2.26 11.96
CA ALA A 64 -6.35 2.23 12.18
C ALA A 64 -7.02 1.05 11.46
N ILE A 65 -6.65 0.75 10.21
CA ILE A 65 -7.15 -0.39 9.45
C ILE A 65 -6.82 -1.70 10.18
N GLU A 66 -5.57 -1.91 10.56
CA GLU A 66 -5.13 -3.12 11.25
C GLU A 66 -5.78 -3.26 12.63
N THR A 67 -5.98 -2.14 13.36
CA THR A 67 -6.72 -2.16 14.63
C THR A 67 -8.17 -2.57 14.42
N VAL A 68 -8.85 -2.03 13.41
CA VAL A 68 -10.22 -2.41 13.07
C VAL A 68 -10.29 -3.89 12.66
N GLN A 69 -9.33 -4.38 11.89
CA GLN A 69 -9.28 -5.78 11.50
C GLN A 69 -9.04 -6.70 12.71
N ALA A 70 -8.12 -6.35 13.60
CA ALA A 70 -7.85 -7.12 14.81
C ALA A 70 -9.09 -7.22 15.74
N LEU A 71 -9.85 -6.14 15.85
CA LEU A 71 -11.01 -6.08 16.75
C LEU A 71 -12.29 -6.67 16.14
N PHE A 72 -12.48 -6.54 14.83
CA PHE A 72 -13.77 -6.84 14.18
C PHE A 72 -13.71 -7.92 13.09
N LEU A 73 -12.51 -8.35 12.65
CA LEU A 73 -12.33 -9.40 11.65
C LEU A 73 -11.52 -10.57 12.25
N PRO A 74 -12.16 -11.46 13.05
CA PRO A 74 -11.47 -12.56 13.74
C PRO A 74 -10.78 -13.57 12.80
N ALA A 75 -11.10 -13.54 11.50
CA ALA A 75 -10.46 -14.38 10.48
C ALA A 75 -9.23 -13.74 9.81
N ARG A 76 -8.88 -12.48 10.15
CA ARG A 76 -7.72 -11.78 9.60
C ARG A 76 -6.77 -11.43 10.76
N PHE A 77 -5.54 -11.92 10.68
CA PHE A 77 -4.50 -11.54 11.63
C PHE A 77 -3.96 -10.18 11.23
N ALA A 78 -4.02 -9.20 12.15
CA ALA A 78 -3.35 -7.93 11.94
C ALA A 78 -1.84 -8.18 11.82
N SER A 79 -1.24 -7.71 10.73
CA SER A 79 0.18 -7.91 10.44
C SER A 79 0.94 -6.60 10.43
N VAL A 80 2.17 -6.63 10.95
CA VAL A 80 3.12 -5.53 10.81
C VAL A 80 3.46 -5.29 9.34
N ASP A 81 3.43 -6.35 8.52
CA ASP A 81 3.73 -6.27 7.10
C ASP A 81 2.68 -5.43 6.35
N ASP A 82 1.42 -5.46 6.78
CA ASP A 82 0.35 -4.63 6.18
C ASP A 82 0.58 -3.15 6.47
N VAL A 83 0.97 -2.81 7.71
CA VAL A 83 1.34 -1.44 8.09
C VAL A 83 2.53 -0.93 7.29
N LEU A 84 3.56 -1.77 7.13
CA LEU A 84 4.74 -1.45 6.33
C LEU A 84 4.40 -1.27 4.84
N ALA A 85 3.59 -2.16 4.27
CA ALA A 85 3.14 -2.09 2.88
C ALA A 85 2.37 -0.79 2.60
N ASN A 86 1.33 -0.53 3.39
CA ASN A 86 0.48 0.65 3.23
C ASN A 86 1.26 1.95 3.43
N THR A 87 2.13 2.00 4.45
CA THR A 87 2.99 3.18 4.70
C THR A 87 3.96 3.41 3.54
N SER A 88 4.56 2.33 2.99
CA SER A 88 5.43 2.42 1.82
C SER A 88 4.68 2.94 0.59
N GLY A 89 3.45 2.46 0.38
CA GLY A 89 2.55 2.98 -0.66
C GLY A 89 2.28 4.47 -0.52
N ALA A 90 1.96 4.94 0.69
CA ALA A 90 1.71 6.36 0.94
C ALA A 90 2.96 7.22 0.67
N VAL A 91 4.14 6.77 1.07
CA VAL A 91 5.41 7.43 0.77
C VAL A 91 5.64 7.51 -0.75
N LEU A 92 5.46 6.41 -1.47
CA LEU A 92 5.58 6.40 -2.94
C LEU A 92 4.58 7.36 -3.60
N GLY A 93 3.33 7.39 -3.13
CA GLY A 93 2.32 8.34 -3.59
C GLY A 93 2.74 9.79 -3.41
N VAL A 94 3.26 10.13 -2.23
CA VAL A 94 3.82 11.46 -1.92
C VAL A 94 4.96 11.79 -2.90
N LEU A 95 5.90 10.88 -3.14
CA LEU A 95 7.01 11.11 -4.07
C LEU A 95 6.51 11.37 -5.49
N VAL A 96 5.56 10.57 -5.98
CA VAL A 96 4.92 10.79 -7.29
C VAL A 96 4.27 12.17 -7.35
N GLY A 97 3.53 12.57 -6.32
CA GLY A 97 2.89 13.88 -6.26
C GLY A 97 3.89 15.03 -6.28
N ILE A 98 5.02 14.90 -5.59
CA ILE A 98 6.08 15.92 -5.58
C ILE A 98 6.63 16.10 -6.99
N VAL A 99 6.89 15.00 -7.70
CA VAL A 99 7.35 15.03 -9.09
C VAL A 99 6.31 15.73 -9.98
N VAL A 100 5.03 15.35 -9.88
CA VAL A 100 3.95 15.95 -10.68
C VAL A 100 3.84 17.45 -10.43
N LEU A 101 3.73 17.88 -9.16
CA LEU A 101 3.66 19.30 -8.81
C LEU A 101 4.91 20.08 -9.24
N GLY A 102 6.09 19.46 -9.14
CA GLY A 102 7.34 20.04 -9.60
C GLY A 102 7.40 20.24 -11.11
N ARG A 103 6.78 19.33 -11.89
CA ARG A 103 6.67 19.47 -13.35
C ARG A 103 5.68 20.57 -13.74
N LEU A 104 4.53 20.64 -13.07
CA LEU A 104 3.50 21.64 -13.34
C LEU A 104 3.97 23.07 -13.04
N ARG A 105 4.86 23.27 -12.06
CA ARG A 105 5.43 24.59 -11.72
C ARG A 105 6.57 25.03 -12.65
N ARG A 106 7.09 24.13 -13.47
CA ARG A 106 8.18 24.42 -14.43
C ARG A 106 7.63 24.75 -15.83
N GLN A 107 6.33 24.59 -16.04
CA GLN A 107 5.62 25.06 -17.23
C GLN A 107 5.01 26.42 -16.94
#